data_AF-A0A0A3IZS6-F1
#
_entry.id   AF-A0A0A3IZS6-F1
#
_cell.length_a   1.000
_cell.length_b   1.000
_cell.length_c   1.000
_cell.angle_alpha   90.00
_cell.angle_beta   90.00
_cell.angle_gamma   90.00
#
_symmetry.space_group_name_H-M   'P 1'
#
loop_
_entity.id
_entity.type
_entity.pdbx_description
1 polymer ?
#
loop_
_entity_poly.entity_id
_entity_poly.type
_entity_poly.pdbx_seq_one_letter_code
_entity_poly.pdbx_strand_id
1 'polypeptide(L)'
;MSNKDKLVNNALNLLELKKLNSTALFKESIKRNMKISKKRAIFLIFLFLFCFYVLFRIVFQKTPAISIISDLTVNVNTVIIPIFAVLITGYAIFQALANENTITNMLTVVNEGEDKISKFAIYNLYFFGVICSYLSLIIINFILLVVFKYLPADWSNPFFAETTNEIVAAILISMYVTVLINFMIEVKSYVYNLFQVFLTNAIESAITRVKSVEEKPHTAPAERTNRRLRKKGKRKR
;
A
#
# COMPACT_ATOMS: atom_id res chain seq x y z
N MET A 1 7.92 11.68 -29.47
CA MET A 1 7.71 10.27 -29.11
C MET A 1 6.22 10.00 -29.08
N SER A 2 5.73 9.06 -29.90
CA SER A 2 4.29 8.78 -30.02
C SER A 2 3.75 8.15 -28.73
N ASN A 3 2.45 8.29 -28.45
CA ASN A 3 1.80 7.60 -27.32
C ASN A 3 1.96 6.07 -27.41
N LYS A 4 2.04 5.53 -28.64
CA LYS A 4 2.31 4.12 -28.89
C LYS A 4 3.72 3.72 -28.42
N ASP A 5 4.73 4.55 -28.70
CA ASP A 5 6.12 4.29 -28.29
C ASP A 5 6.25 4.34 -26.76
N LYS A 6 5.54 5.27 -26.10
CA LYS A 6 5.52 5.35 -24.63
C LYS A 6 4.90 4.11 -24.02
N LEU A 7 3.78 3.64 -24.57
CA LEU A 7 3.11 2.43 -24.11
C LEU A 7 4.02 1.20 -24.23
N VAL A 8 4.65 1.01 -25.39
CA VAL A 8 5.55 -0.12 -25.64
C VAL A 8 6.75 -0.08 -24.71
N ASN A 9 7.43 1.06 -24.56
CA ASN A 9 8.58 1.17 -23.67
C ASN A 9 8.21 0.93 -22.21
N ASN A 10 7.07 1.45 -21.75
CA ASN A 10 6.61 1.23 -20.38
C ASN A 10 6.17 -0.22 -20.13
N ALA A 11 5.61 -0.90 -21.13
CA ALA A 11 5.31 -2.32 -21.06
C ALA A 11 6.59 -3.17 -21.00
N LEU A 12 7.63 -2.81 -21.77
CA LEU A 12 8.95 -3.45 -21.69
C LEU A 12 9.58 -3.26 -20.30
N ASN A 13 9.47 -2.07 -19.71
CA ASN A 13 9.93 -1.82 -18.33
C ASN A 13 9.21 -2.71 -17.30
N LEU A 14 7.91 -2.97 -17.48
CA LEU A 14 7.19 -3.93 -16.62
C LEU A 14 7.70 -5.37 -16.77
N LEU A 15 8.11 -5.77 -17.98
CA LEU A 15 8.72 -7.07 -18.21
C LEU A 15 10.10 -7.19 -17.57
N GLU A 16 10.86 -6.09 -17.49
CA GLU A 16 12.12 -6.06 -16.74
C GLU A 16 11.88 -6.21 -15.24
N LEU A 17 10.86 -5.57 -14.68
CA LEU A 17 10.45 -5.79 -13.28
C LEU A 17 10.07 -7.25 -13.01
N LYS A 18 9.42 -7.92 -13.97
CA LYS A 18 9.10 -9.36 -13.88
C LYS A 18 10.34 -10.25 -13.83
N LYS A 19 11.47 -9.82 -14.43
CA LYS A 19 12.74 -10.57 -14.41
C LYS A 19 13.49 -10.44 -13.08
N LEU A 20 13.09 -9.50 -12.22
CA LEU A 20 13.71 -9.35 -10.91
C LEU A 20 13.37 -10.53 -9.99
N ASN A 21 14.34 -10.96 -9.20
CA ASN A 21 14.08 -11.91 -8.12
C ASN A 21 13.29 -11.23 -6.97
N SER A 22 12.72 -12.04 -6.08
CA SER A 22 11.88 -11.55 -4.97
C SER A 22 12.58 -10.49 -4.12
N THR A 23 13.86 -10.68 -3.81
CA THR A 23 14.65 -9.76 -2.98
C THR A 23 14.89 -8.42 -3.68
N ALA A 24 15.23 -8.44 -4.97
CA ALA A 24 15.42 -7.23 -5.77
C ALA A 24 14.11 -6.46 -5.93
N LEU A 25 12.98 -7.16 -6.16
CA LEU A 25 11.67 -6.55 -6.25
C LEU A 25 11.25 -5.88 -4.93
N PHE A 26 11.48 -6.55 -3.80
CA PHE A 26 11.22 -5.99 -2.48
C PHE A 26 12.10 -4.78 -2.19
N LYS A 27 13.40 -4.86 -2.49
CA LYS A 27 14.35 -3.74 -2.33
C LYS A 27 13.94 -2.54 -3.17
N GLU A 28 13.55 -2.75 -4.42
CA GLU A 28 13.10 -1.69 -5.32
C GLU A 28 11.80 -1.04 -4.82
N SER A 29 10.88 -1.85 -4.29
CA SER A 29 9.63 -1.37 -3.69
C SER A 29 9.90 -0.54 -2.43
N ILE A 30 10.77 -1.00 -1.53
CA ILE A 30 11.17 -0.26 -0.32
C ILE A 30 11.87 1.03 -0.69
N LYS A 31 12.84 1.01 -1.62
CA LYS A 31 13.60 2.20 -2.02
C LYS A 31 12.66 3.32 -2.49
N ARG A 32 11.58 2.96 -3.18
CA ARG A 32 10.58 3.90 -3.68
C ARG A 32 9.60 4.33 -2.60
N ASN A 33 9.20 3.43 -1.70
CA ASN A 33 8.25 3.71 -0.63
C ASN A 33 8.86 4.48 0.55
N MET A 34 10.17 4.33 0.81
CA MET A 34 10.87 4.92 1.96
C MET A 34 11.36 6.35 1.75
N LYS A 35 10.79 7.11 0.80
CA LYS A 35 11.06 8.56 0.72
C LYS A 35 10.33 9.27 1.87
N ILE A 36 10.93 9.22 3.06
CA ILE A 36 10.44 9.92 4.24
C ILE A 36 10.58 11.43 4.01
N SER A 37 9.47 12.15 4.00
CA SER A 37 9.47 13.61 3.98
C SER A 37 10.20 14.17 5.20
N LYS A 38 10.95 15.27 5.05
CA LYS A 38 11.65 15.94 6.16
C LYS A 38 10.73 16.20 7.37
N LYS A 39 9.46 16.57 7.12
CA LYS A 39 8.46 16.79 8.18
C LYS A 39 8.14 15.50 8.95
N ARG A 40 8.02 14.37 8.24
CA ARG A 40 7.79 13.04 8.83
C ARG A 40 9.02 12.59 9.62
N ALA A 41 10.23 12.79 9.09
CA ALA A 41 11.46 12.44 9.79
C ALA A 41 11.58 13.20 11.13
N ILE A 42 11.35 14.51 11.14
CA ILE A 42 11.39 15.33 12.37
C ILE A 42 10.35 14.83 13.38
N PHE A 43 9.12 14.56 12.92
CA PHE A 43 8.07 14.01 13.79
C PHE A 43 8.47 12.66 14.41
N LEU A 44 9.05 11.75 13.63
CA LEU A 44 9.49 10.44 14.12
C LEU A 44 10.67 10.54 15.10
N ILE A 45 11.59 11.48 14.89
CA ILE A 45 12.70 11.74 15.84
C ILE A 45 12.14 12.28 17.16
N PHE A 46 11.22 13.25 17.10
CA PHE A 46 10.58 13.78 18.29
C PHE A 46 9.82 12.69 19.06
N LEU A 47 9.05 11.87 18.35
CA LEU A 47 8.33 10.73 18.94
C LEU A 47 9.30 9.74 19.60
N PHE A 48 10.41 9.42 18.93
CA PHE A 48 11.43 8.53 19.49
C PHE A 48 12.00 9.07 20.80
N LEU A 49 12.39 10.35 20.83
CA LEU A 49 12.94 10.99 22.04
C LEU A 49 11.90 11.06 23.16
N PHE A 50 10.65 11.36 22.83
CA PHE A 50 9.55 11.39 23.79
C PHE A 50 9.28 10.00 24.39
N CYS A 51 9.17 8.96 23.55
CA CYS A 51 9.01 7.57 24.01
C CYS A 51 10.18 7.13 24.88
N PHE A 52 11.40 7.45 24.47
CA PHE A 52 12.61 7.13 25.24
C PHE A 52 12.56 7.77 26.62
N TYR A 53 12.26 9.07 26.69
CA TYR A 53 12.16 9.79 27.95
C TYR A 53 11.10 9.19 28.88
N VAL A 54 9.90 8.93 28.35
CA VAL A 54 8.79 8.36 29.13
C VAL A 54 9.13 6.95 29.63
N LEU A 55 9.64 6.08 28.77
CA LEU A 55 10.00 4.70 29.14
C LEU A 55 11.06 4.69 30.23
N PHE A 56 12.17 5.41 30.02
CA PHE A 56 13.31 5.39 30.94
C PHE A 56 13.01 6.07 32.28
N ARG A 57 12.30 7.21 32.28
CA ARG A 57 12.10 8.01 33.51
C ARG A 57 10.86 7.62 34.31
N ILE A 58 9.82 7.11 33.65
CA ILE A 58 8.50 6.90 34.27
C ILE A 58 8.16 5.42 34.33
N VAL A 59 8.29 4.69 33.22
CA VAL A 59 7.73 3.33 33.11
C VAL A 59 8.63 2.29 33.76
N PHE A 60 9.94 2.32 33.51
CA PHE A 60 10.87 1.33 34.08
C PHE A 60 11.02 1.43 35.60
N GLN A 61 10.64 2.56 36.21
CA GLN A 61 10.54 2.70 37.66
C GLN A 61 9.44 1.82 38.29
N LYS A 62 8.49 1.33 37.49
CA LYS A 62 7.30 0.60 37.97
C LYS A 62 7.13 -0.78 37.35
N THR A 63 7.66 -0.99 36.15
CA THR A 63 7.43 -2.21 35.38
C THR A 63 8.71 -2.61 34.66
N PRO A 64 9.12 -3.89 34.73
CA PRO A 64 10.31 -4.34 34.04
C PRO A 64 10.13 -4.32 32.51
N ALA A 65 11.23 -4.12 31.80
CA ALA A 65 11.25 -3.97 30.33
C ALA A 65 10.62 -5.15 29.58
N ILE A 66 10.82 -6.38 30.07
CA ILE A 66 10.33 -7.61 29.42
C ILE A 66 8.81 -7.70 29.48
N SER A 67 8.20 -7.34 30.60
CA SER A 67 6.74 -7.28 30.71
C SER A 67 6.17 -6.28 29.71
N ILE A 68 6.79 -5.10 29.59
CA ILE A 68 6.35 -4.04 28.69
C ILE A 68 6.40 -4.51 27.23
N ILE A 69 7.52 -5.08 26.78
CA ILE A 69 7.65 -5.50 25.38
C ILE A 69 6.75 -6.70 25.06
N SER A 70 6.55 -7.63 26.01
CA SER A 70 5.64 -8.76 25.84
C SER A 70 4.20 -8.28 25.60
N ASP A 71 3.70 -7.42 26.50
CA ASP A 71 2.34 -6.86 26.41
C ASP A 71 2.20 -5.98 25.16
N LEU A 72 3.21 -5.16 24.87
CA LEU A 72 3.22 -4.31 23.68
C LEU A 72 3.15 -5.14 22.40
N THR A 73 3.91 -6.23 22.30
CA THR A 73 3.94 -7.08 21.10
C THR A 73 2.58 -7.76 20.86
N VAL A 74 1.91 -8.23 21.93
CA VAL A 74 0.55 -8.78 21.84
C VAL A 74 -0.43 -7.72 21.33
N ASN A 75 -0.46 -6.55 21.98
CA ASN A 75 -1.37 -5.46 21.62
C ASN A 75 -1.12 -4.90 20.22
N VAL A 76 0.12 -4.92 19.76
CA VAL A 76 0.46 -4.47 18.41
C VAL A 76 -0.04 -5.49 17.37
N ASN A 77 0.08 -6.79 17.63
CA ASN A 77 -0.42 -7.82 16.72
C ASN A 77 -1.94 -7.79 16.56
N THR A 78 -2.70 -7.48 17.62
CA THR A 78 -4.16 -7.36 17.54
C THR A 78 -4.60 -6.22 16.61
N VAL A 79 -3.77 -5.19 16.42
CA VAL A 79 -4.03 -4.06 15.53
C VAL A 79 -3.47 -4.31 14.12
N ILE A 80 -2.25 -4.82 14.00
CA ILE A 80 -1.57 -4.98 12.70
C ILE A 80 -2.24 -6.04 11.82
N ILE A 81 -2.68 -7.16 12.39
CA ILE A 81 -3.26 -8.25 11.59
C ILE A 81 -4.53 -7.80 10.85
N PRO A 82 -5.50 -7.11 11.50
CA PRO A 82 -6.63 -6.52 10.79
C PRO A 82 -6.23 -5.50 9.72
N ILE A 83 -5.26 -4.63 10.02
CA ILE A 83 -4.77 -3.66 9.02
C ILE A 83 -4.20 -4.39 7.81
N PHE A 84 -3.42 -5.45 8.02
CA PHE A 84 -2.87 -6.26 6.93
C PHE A 84 -3.95 -6.87 6.03
N ALA A 85 -5.05 -7.37 6.61
CA ALA A 85 -6.18 -7.85 5.84
C ALA A 85 -6.83 -6.74 4.98
N VAL A 86 -6.96 -5.53 5.53
CA VAL A 86 -7.42 -4.34 4.79
C VAL A 86 -6.48 -3.99 3.64
N LEU A 87 -5.16 -4.08 3.85
CA LEU A 87 -4.15 -3.81 2.81
C LEU A 87 -4.18 -4.86 1.68
N ILE A 88 -4.39 -6.14 1.99
CA ILE A 88 -4.58 -7.16 0.95
C ILE A 88 -5.86 -6.89 0.16
N THR A 89 -6.96 -6.59 0.87
CA THR A 89 -8.26 -6.32 0.24
C THR A 89 -8.19 -5.09 -0.67
N GLY A 90 -7.56 -4.00 -0.22
CA GLY A 90 -7.35 -2.82 -1.04
C GLY A 90 -6.53 -3.12 -2.31
N TYR A 91 -5.56 -4.04 -2.22
CA TYR A 91 -4.77 -4.42 -3.39
C TYR A 91 -5.54 -5.30 -4.35
N ALA A 92 -6.40 -6.19 -3.85
CA ALA A 92 -7.34 -6.94 -4.68
C ALA A 92 -8.32 -5.98 -5.41
N ILE A 93 -8.81 -4.94 -4.74
CA ILE A 93 -9.63 -3.90 -5.35
C ILE A 93 -8.85 -3.16 -6.44
N PHE A 94 -7.59 -2.79 -6.18
CA PHE A 94 -6.72 -2.20 -7.20
C PHE A 94 -6.60 -3.10 -8.44
N GLN A 95 -6.33 -4.40 -8.24
CA GLN A 95 -6.23 -5.37 -9.34
C GLN A 95 -7.56 -5.51 -10.11
N ALA A 96 -8.71 -5.44 -9.42
CA ALA A 96 -10.02 -5.48 -10.05
C ALA A 96 -10.36 -4.22 -10.85
N LEU A 97 -9.86 -3.04 -10.42
CA LEU A 97 -10.06 -1.76 -11.11
C LEU A 97 -9.11 -1.57 -12.30
N ALA A 98 -8.02 -2.35 -12.37
CA ALA A 98 -7.05 -2.31 -13.46
C ALA A 98 -7.58 -3.01 -14.73
N ASN A 99 -8.64 -2.48 -15.35
CA ASN A 99 -9.11 -2.93 -16.66
C ASN A 99 -8.19 -2.43 -17.80
N GLU A 100 -8.39 -2.95 -19.02
CA GLU A 100 -7.53 -2.67 -20.19
C GLU A 100 -7.33 -1.16 -20.45
N ASN A 101 -8.41 -0.37 -20.42
CA ASN A 101 -8.35 1.08 -20.66
C ASN A 101 -7.60 1.81 -19.52
N THR A 102 -7.87 1.43 -18.28
CA THR A 102 -7.24 2.05 -17.11
C THR A 102 -5.74 1.73 -17.05
N ILE A 103 -5.35 0.49 -17.37
CA ILE A 103 -3.94 0.09 -17.50
C ILE A 103 -3.28 0.90 -18.62
N THR A 104 -3.90 0.97 -19.80
CA THR A 104 -3.37 1.71 -20.95
C THR A 104 -3.12 3.18 -20.62
N ASN A 105 -4.05 3.82 -19.91
CA ASN A 105 -3.90 5.20 -19.46
C ASN A 105 -2.82 5.37 -18.39
N MET A 106 -2.77 4.48 -17.39
CA MET A 106 -1.73 4.53 -16.37
C MET A 106 -0.34 4.19 -16.93
N LEU A 107 -0.27 3.46 -18.05
CA LEU A 107 0.97 3.17 -18.79
C LEU A 107 1.41 4.32 -19.68
N THR A 108 0.50 5.14 -20.20
CA THR A 108 0.85 6.29 -21.04
C THR A 108 1.27 7.51 -20.22
N VAL A 109 0.76 7.64 -19.00
CA VAL A 109 1.19 8.67 -18.04
C VAL A 109 2.49 8.25 -17.37
N VAL A 110 3.57 8.92 -17.75
CA VAL A 110 4.90 8.78 -17.14
C VAL A 110 5.08 9.86 -16.09
N ASN A 111 5.72 9.51 -14.98
CA ASN A 111 6.09 10.50 -13.98
C ASN A 111 7.18 11.43 -14.54
N GLU A 112 7.06 12.74 -14.36
CA GLU A 112 8.01 13.74 -14.89
C GLU A 112 9.35 13.80 -14.12
N GLY A 113 9.63 12.81 -13.24
CA GLY A 113 10.83 12.75 -12.41
C GLY A 113 11.98 11.91 -12.98
N GLU A 114 13.02 11.70 -12.18
CA GLU A 114 14.28 11.00 -12.56
C GLU A 114 14.08 9.57 -13.06
N ASP A 115 13.04 8.88 -12.60
CA ASP A 115 12.67 7.55 -13.07
C ASP A 115 11.47 7.65 -14.01
N LYS A 116 11.71 7.51 -15.33
CA LYS A 116 10.68 7.44 -16.39
C LYS A 116 9.87 6.14 -16.30
N ILE A 117 9.15 5.98 -15.21
CA ILE A 117 8.33 4.81 -14.90
C ILE A 117 6.86 5.20 -15.00
N SER A 118 6.04 4.26 -15.49
CA SER A 118 4.60 4.44 -15.60
C SER A 118 3.94 4.57 -14.23
N LYS A 119 2.85 5.34 -14.14
CA LYS A 119 2.05 5.41 -12.90
C LYS A 119 1.55 4.03 -12.46
N PHE A 120 1.24 3.14 -13.41
CA PHE A 120 0.84 1.77 -13.10
C PHE A 120 1.91 1.02 -12.29
N ALA A 121 3.17 1.04 -12.76
CA ALA A 121 4.27 0.38 -12.07
C ALA A 121 4.50 0.97 -10.68
N ILE A 122 4.37 2.30 -10.54
CA ILE A 122 4.51 3.00 -9.26
C ILE A 122 3.45 2.52 -8.27
N TYR A 123 2.16 2.52 -8.63
CA TYR A 123 1.10 2.06 -7.74
C TYR A 123 1.25 0.57 -7.41
N ASN A 124 1.57 -0.26 -8.40
CA ASN A 124 1.71 -1.70 -8.19
C ASN A 124 2.88 -2.03 -7.23
N LEU A 125 4.07 -1.45 -7.46
CA LEU A 125 5.22 -1.62 -6.57
C LEU A 125 4.96 -1.02 -5.19
N TYR A 126 4.26 0.11 -5.10
CA TYR A 126 3.91 0.73 -3.84
C TYR A 126 3.03 -0.21 -2.99
N PHE A 127 1.91 -0.68 -3.55
CA PHE A 127 1.00 -1.59 -2.85
C PHE A 127 1.68 -2.88 -2.44
N PHE A 128 2.45 -3.48 -3.35
CA PHE A 128 3.26 -4.67 -3.05
C PHE A 128 4.23 -4.41 -1.89
N GLY A 129 5.00 -3.32 -1.94
CA GLY A 129 5.97 -2.98 -0.91
C GLY A 129 5.34 -2.74 0.46
N VAL A 130 4.18 -2.08 0.53
CA VAL A 130 3.46 -1.86 1.79
C VAL A 130 2.99 -3.20 2.38
N ILE A 131 2.40 -4.08 1.57
CA ILE A 131 1.96 -5.42 2.00
C ILE A 131 3.13 -6.25 2.51
N CYS A 132 4.23 -6.32 1.75
CA CYS A 132 5.42 -7.07 2.17
C CYS A 132 6.05 -6.50 3.45
N SER A 133 6.01 -5.18 3.65
CA SER A 133 6.54 -4.57 4.86
C SER A 133 5.69 -4.88 6.09
N TYR A 134 4.35 -4.87 5.94
CA TYR A 134 3.45 -5.30 7.01
C TYR A 134 3.57 -6.80 7.31
N LEU A 135 3.74 -7.64 6.30
CA LEU A 135 4.02 -9.06 6.49
C LEU A 135 5.35 -9.26 7.26
N SER A 136 6.40 -8.53 6.90
CA SER A 136 7.68 -8.56 7.62
C SER A 136 7.52 -8.15 9.08
N LEU A 137 6.69 -7.13 9.34
CA LEU A 137 6.40 -6.66 10.69
C LEU A 137 5.64 -7.71 11.52
N ILE A 138 4.67 -8.41 10.93
CA ILE A 138 3.97 -9.53 11.57
C ILE A 138 4.96 -10.65 11.92
N ILE A 139 5.86 -11.01 11.00
CA ILE A 139 6.89 -12.04 11.24
C ILE A 139 7.82 -11.63 12.38
N ILE A 140 8.30 -10.38 12.38
CA ILE A 140 9.17 -9.86 13.46
C ILE A 140 8.42 -9.92 14.79
N ASN A 141 7.17 -9.46 14.85
CA ASN A 141 6.39 -9.50 16.09
C ASN A 141 6.13 -10.92 16.58
N PHE A 142 5.91 -11.87 15.67
CA PHE A 142 5.79 -13.28 16.03
C PHE A 142 7.08 -13.79 16.68
N ILE A 143 8.25 -13.47 16.10
CA ILE A 143 9.54 -13.82 16.67
C ILE A 143 9.72 -13.18 18.05
N LEU A 144 9.44 -11.89 18.20
CA LEU A 144 9.54 -11.17 19.48
C LEU A 144 8.62 -11.79 20.54
N LEU A 145 7.38 -12.13 20.18
CA LEU A 145 6.43 -12.78 21.07
C LEU A 145 6.96 -14.13 21.54
N VAL A 146 7.50 -14.95 20.64
CA VAL A 146 8.10 -16.24 21.02
C VAL A 146 9.28 -16.04 21.95
N VAL A 147 10.19 -15.12 21.64
CA VAL A 147 11.38 -14.85 22.46
C VAL A 147 10.96 -14.39 23.86
N PHE A 148 10.19 -13.30 23.97
CA PHE A 148 9.87 -12.70 25.26
C PHE A 148 8.88 -13.51 26.10
N LYS A 149 8.08 -14.40 25.50
CA LYS A 149 7.18 -15.30 26.24
C LYS A 149 7.94 -16.26 27.17
N TYR A 150 9.18 -16.62 26.83
CA TYR A 150 9.98 -17.57 27.62
C TYR A 150 11.05 -16.90 28.48
N LEU A 151 11.20 -15.57 28.41
CA LEU A 151 12.11 -14.85 29.27
C LEU A 151 11.43 -14.50 30.61
N PRO A 152 12.11 -14.70 31.76
CA PRO A 152 11.66 -14.16 33.04
C PRO A 152 11.50 -12.65 32.98
N ALA A 153 10.53 -12.09 33.71
CA ALA A 153 10.25 -10.65 33.67
C ALA A 153 11.41 -9.80 34.18
N ASP A 154 12.19 -10.35 35.11
CA ASP A 154 13.37 -9.77 35.77
C ASP A 154 14.68 -10.05 35.02
N TRP A 155 14.63 -10.70 33.85
CA TRP A 155 15.84 -11.00 33.10
C TRP A 155 16.56 -9.71 32.66
N SER A 156 17.87 -9.70 32.88
CA SER A 156 18.79 -8.65 32.45
C SER A 156 20.07 -9.30 31.94
N ASN A 157 20.80 -8.59 31.06
CA ASN A 157 22.08 -9.10 30.58
C ASN A 157 23.12 -8.99 31.70
N PRO A 158 23.75 -10.10 32.13
CA PRO A 158 24.69 -10.10 33.25
C PRO A 158 26.00 -9.36 32.95
N PHE A 159 26.31 -9.09 31.68
CA PHE A 159 27.52 -8.36 31.29
C PHE A 159 27.39 -6.84 31.46
N PHE A 160 26.18 -6.33 31.71
CA PHE A 160 25.91 -4.90 31.82
C PHE A 160 25.34 -4.54 33.20
N ALA A 161 25.64 -3.32 33.65
CA ALA A 161 24.95 -2.74 34.80
C ALA A 161 23.44 -2.63 34.51
N GLU A 162 22.63 -2.69 35.56
CA GLU A 162 21.16 -2.59 35.47
C GLU A 162 20.72 -1.34 34.70
N THR A 163 21.28 -0.17 35.05
CA THR A 163 21.00 1.09 34.34
C THR A 163 21.35 1.04 32.85
N THR A 164 22.41 0.32 32.48
CA THR A 164 22.78 0.14 31.06
C THR A 164 21.79 -0.76 30.34
N ASN A 165 21.33 -1.84 30.97
CA ASN A 165 20.27 -2.70 30.45
C ASN A 165 18.98 -1.90 30.21
N GLU A 166 18.58 -1.05 31.15
CA GLU A 166 17.40 -0.18 31.02
C GLU A 166 17.54 0.83 29.88
N ILE A 167 18.70 1.50 29.74
CA ILE A 167 18.91 2.45 28.64
C ILE A 167 18.81 1.73 27.28
N VAL A 168 19.44 0.57 27.15
CA VAL A 168 19.38 -0.24 25.92
C VAL A 168 17.95 -0.67 25.64
N ALA A 169 17.21 -1.16 26.64
CA ALA A 169 15.82 -1.53 26.49
C ALA A 169 14.94 -0.33 26.08
N ALA A 170 15.13 0.84 26.69
CA ALA A 170 14.40 2.06 26.34
C ALA A 170 14.65 2.46 24.88
N ILE A 171 15.90 2.39 24.41
CA ILE A 171 16.26 2.68 23.01
C ILE A 171 15.55 1.70 22.07
N LEU A 172 15.64 0.39 22.33
CA LEU A 172 15.08 -0.65 21.47
C LEU A 172 13.55 -0.58 21.41
N ILE A 173 12.89 -0.42 22.55
CA ILE A 173 11.42 -0.29 22.61
C ILE A 173 10.98 1.01 21.92
N SER A 174 11.69 2.12 22.13
CA SER A 174 11.38 3.39 21.45
C SER A 174 11.55 3.28 19.94
N MET A 175 12.61 2.61 19.47
CA MET A 175 12.83 2.36 18.05
C MET A 175 11.70 1.52 17.47
N TYR A 176 11.30 0.46 18.18
CA TYR A 176 10.18 -0.40 17.79
C TYR A 176 8.88 0.40 17.67
N VAL A 177 8.49 1.17 18.69
CA VAL A 177 7.28 2.02 18.66
C VAL A 177 7.32 3.04 17.52
N THR A 178 8.47 3.67 17.28
CA THR A 178 8.63 4.62 16.17
C THR A 178 8.43 3.94 14.81
N VAL A 179 8.97 2.72 14.63
CA VAL A 179 8.75 1.92 13.42
C VAL A 179 7.27 1.59 13.25
N LEU A 180 6.58 1.18 14.32
CA LEU A 180 5.14 0.89 14.28
C LEU A 180 4.32 2.11 13.85
N ILE A 181 4.54 3.26 14.48
CA ILE A 181 3.83 4.50 14.13
C ILE A 181 4.15 4.92 12.70
N ASN A 182 5.39 4.74 12.26
CA ASN A 182 5.76 4.98 10.86
C ASN A 182 4.94 4.11 9.90
N PHE A 183 4.72 2.83 10.22
CA PHE A 183 3.87 1.95 9.43
C PHE A 183 2.39 2.36 9.47
N MET A 184 1.88 2.79 10.62
CA MET A 184 0.50 3.27 10.74
C MET A 184 0.26 4.53 9.88
N ILE A 185 1.22 5.45 9.85
CA ILE A 185 1.16 6.63 8.97
C ILE A 185 1.09 6.21 7.50
N GLU A 186 1.78 5.12 7.13
CA GLU A 186 1.78 4.62 5.74
C GLU A 186 0.40 4.11 5.29
N VAL A 187 -0.44 3.63 6.20
CA VAL A 187 -1.83 3.23 5.87
C VAL A 187 -2.63 4.39 5.30
N LYS A 188 -2.41 5.61 5.80
CA LYS A 188 -3.06 6.81 5.26
C LYS A 188 -2.66 7.04 3.80
N SER A 189 -1.37 6.95 3.50
CA SER A 189 -0.83 7.08 2.13
C SER A 189 -1.38 5.96 1.23
N TYR A 190 -1.51 4.76 1.77
CA TYR A 190 -2.08 3.62 1.07
C TYR A 190 -3.54 3.86 0.67
N VAL A 191 -4.39 4.28 1.61
CA VAL A 191 -5.80 4.59 1.33
C VAL A 191 -5.93 5.71 0.30
N TYR A 192 -5.09 6.75 0.40
CA TYR A 192 -5.04 7.82 -0.58
C TYR A 192 -4.70 7.32 -1.98
N ASN A 193 -3.67 6.46 -2.11
CA ASN A 193 -3.29 5.89 -3.40
C ASN A 193 -4.38 5.01 -4.00
N LEU A 194 -5.07 4.20 -3.18
CA LEU A 194 -6.20 3.40 -3.63
C LEU A 194 -7.35 4.28 -4.16
N PHE A 195 -7.67 5.36 -3.44
CA PHE A 195 -8.67 6.34 -3.87
C PHE A 195 -8.31 7.00 -5.20
N GLN A 196 -7.04 7.34 -5.42
CA GLN A 196 -6.57 7.93 -6.68
C GLN A 196 -6.74 6.96 -7.87
N VAL A 197 -6.47 5.67 -7.67
CA VAL A 197 -6.69 4.67 -8.73
C VAL A 197 -8.17 4.51 -9.02
N PHE A 198 -9.01 4.47 -7.98
CA PHE A 198 -10.47 4.44 -8.16
C PHE A 198 -10.97 5.63 -8.99
N LEU A 199 -10.53 6.84 -8.65
CA LEU A 199 -10.90 8.05 -9.39
C LEU A 199 -10.45 7.97 -10.85
N THR A 200 -9.24 7.47 -11.10
CA THR A 200 -8.71 7.30 -12.46
C THR A 200 -9.59 6.34 -13.28
N ASN A 201 -9.97 5.20 -12.73
CA ASN A 201 -10.87 4.25 -13.40
C ASN A 201 -12.28 4.83 -13.63
N ALA A 202 -12.81 5.58 -12.66
CA ALA A 202 -14.12 6.22 -12.78
C ALA A 202 -14.15 7.28 -13.89
N ILE A 203 -13.12 8.13 -13.96
CA ILE A 203 -12.96 9.13 -15.02
C ILE A 203 -12.84 8.45 -16.37
N GLU A 204 -12.04 7.39 -16.49
CA GLU A 204 -11.87 6.70 -17.76
C GLU A 204 -13.16 6.02 -18.24
N SER A 205 -13.90 5.42 -17.32
CA SER A 205 -15.21 4.84 -17.61
C SER A 205 -16.21 5.91 -18.09
N ALA A 206 -16.17 7.10 -17.48
CA ALA A 206 -17.01 8.22 -17.90
C ALA A 206 -16.62 8.74 -19.29
N ILE A 207 -15.32 8.93 -19.58
CA ILE A 207 -14.82 9.37 -20.89
C ILE A 207 -15.20 8.37 -21.98
N THR A 208 -14.98 7.08 -21.72
CA THR A 208 -15.35 6.00 -22.66
C THR A 208 -16.85 6.03 -22.95
N ARG A 209 -17.68 6.29 -21.92
CA ARG A 209 -19.13 6.40 -22.09
C ARG A 209 -19.52 7.61 -22.94
N VAL A 210 -18.93 8.78 -22.70
CA VAL A 210 -19.20 9.99 -23.50
C VAL A 210 -18.85 9.76 -24.97
N LYS A 211 -17.64 9.24 -25.26
CA LYS A 211 -17.24 8.91 -26.63
C LYS A 211 -18.21 7.94 -27.31
N SER A 212 -18.66 6.91 -26.60
CA SER A 212 -19.63 5.94 -27.14
C SER A 212 -21.03 6.53 -27.43
N VAL A 213 -21.37 7.66 -26.81
CA VAL A 213 -22.62 8.40 -27.06
C VAL A 213 -22.45 9.35 -28.25
N GLU A 214 -21.31 10.04 -28.36
CA GLU A 214 -20.98 10.91 -29.49
C GLU A 214 -20.81 10.15 -30.80
N GLU A 215 -20.20 8.96 -30.77
CA GLU A 215 -20.06 8.06 -31.92
C GLU A 215 -21.38 7.41 -32.38
N LYS A 216 -22.47 7.60 -31.63
CA LYS A 216 -23.84 7.30 -32.07
C LYS A 216 -24.56 8.59 -32.48
N PRO A 217 -24.22 9.22 -33.63
CA PRO A 217 -25.08 10.26 -34.18
C PRO A 217 -26.40 9.63 -34.61
N HIS A 218 -27.50 10.34 -34.36
CA HIS A 218 -28.86 10.13 -34.86
C HIS A 218 -28.98 9.18 -36.08
N THR A 219 -29.03 7.87 -35.84
CA THR A 219 -29.84 7.01 -36.69
C THR A 219 -31.27 7.18 -36.18
N ALA A 220 -31.98 8.11 -36.80
CA ALA A 220 -33.42 8.24 -36.66
C ALA A 220 -34.08 6.85 -36.69
N PRO A 221 -35.09 6.56 -35.87
CA PRO A 221 -35.86 5.32 -36.01
C PRO A 221 -36.79 5.43 -37.23
N ALA A 222 -36.24 5.62 -38.42
CA ALA A 222 -36.95 5.64 -39.69
C ALA A 222 -37.00 4.24 -40.32
N GLU A 223 -37.36 3.20 -39.55
CA GLU A 223 -37.62 1.88 -40.15
C GLU A 223 -38.66 1.01 -39.43
N ARG A 224 -39.47 1.60 -38.52
CA ARG A 224 -40.63 0.88 -37.92
C ARG A 224 -41.94 1.01 -38.69
N THR A 225 -42.02 1.85 -39.72
CA THR A 225 -43.30 2.12 -40.42
C THR A 225 -43.62 1.10 -41.52
N ASN A 226 -42.63 0.47 -42.17
CA ASN A 226 -42.90 -0.38 -43.35
C ASN A 226 -43.15 -1.88 -43.09
N ARG A 227 -42.92 -2.39 -41.87
CA ARG A 227 -43.21 -3.82 -41.56
C ARG A 227 -44.66 -4.10 -41.14
N ARG A 228 -45.45 -3.09 -40.76
CA ARG A 228 -46.87 -3.29 -40.36
C ARG A 228 -47.86 -3.28 -41.54
N LEU A 229 -47.54 -2.62 -42.66
CA LEU A 229 -48.44 -2.59 -43.83
C LEU A 229 -48.32 -3.84 -44.72
N ARG A 230 -47.18 -4.53 -44.73
CA ARG A 230 -47.01 -5.75 -45.54
C ARG A 230 -47.71 -7.00 -44.98
N LYS A 231 -48.09 -7.03 -43.70
CA LYS A 231 -48.82 -8.16 -43.09
C LYS A 231 -50.35 -8.06 -43.18
N LYS A 232 -50.93 -6.91 -43.52
CA LYS A 232 -52.39 -6.77 -43.69
C LYS A 232 -52.91 -7.16 -45.09
N GLY A 233 -52.04 -7.31 -46.09
CA GLY A 233 -52.45 -7.67 -47.46
C GLY A 233 -52.52 -9.17 -47.78
N LYS A 234 -52.14 -10.07 -46.87
CA LYS A 234 -52.09 -11.54 -47.13
C LYS A 234 -53.12 -12.37 -46.36
N ARG A 235 -54.19 -11.74 -45.84
CA ARG A 235 -55.34 -12.44 -45.23
C ARG A 235 -56.64 -12.05 -45.94
N LYS A 236 -56.75 -12.34 -47.23
CA LYS A 236 -58.02 -12.50 -47.95
C LYS A 236 -57.79 -13.45 -49.12
N ARG A 237 -58.01 -14.74 -48.87
CA ARG A 237 -58.57 -15.76 -49.76
C ARG A 237 -58.67 -17.06 -48.98
#